data_AF-A0A7X5TD34-F1
#
_entry.id   AF-A0A7X5TD34-F1
#
_cell.length_a   1.000
_cell.length_b   1.000
_cell.length_c   1.000
_cell.angle_alpha   90.00
_cell.angle_beta   90.00
_cell.angle_gamma   90.00
#
_symmetry.space_group_name_H-M   'P 1'
#
loop_
_entity.id
_entity.type
_entity.pdbx_description
1 polymer ?
#
loop_
_entity_poly.entity_id
_entity_poly.type
_entity_poly.pdbx_seq_one_letter_code
_entity_poly.pdbx_strand_id
1 'polypeptide(L)'
;MNQHSGRVARLEKGGLLRKLGVADLFAVGYGDLGSSIYYALGITTFFALGAAPISLLLAGIVFVCTSLTYAEMTAATKASGGAASFARFAFNDLVSFIAGWGLLLDFIVTIAISIFAVVPYLSFIHDGIRHTGVHLGFSVGLIGLLYLMNYFGAQHSTRISIVLTGFALVTQVLILVLAAFNGVDFMQVFDHMRIG
;
A
#
# COMPACT_ATOMS: atom_id res chain seq x y z
N MET A 1 -41.16 7.89 -40.21
CA MET A 1 -41.12 6.88 -39.13
C MET A 1 -39.68 6.82 -38.63
N ASN A 2 -39.44 7.33 -37.43
CA ASN A 2 -38.15 7.81 -36.93
C ASN A 2 -37.17 6.67 -36.61
N GLN A 3 -35.96 6.74 -37.17
CA GLN A 3 -34.81 5.93 -36.73
C GLN A 3 -33.95 6.76 -35.76
N HIS A 4 -34.27 6.73 -34.47
CA HIS A 4 -33.34 7.17 -33.43
C HIS A 4 -32.28 6.10 -33.23
N SER A 5 -31.21 6.17 -34.03
CA SER A 5 -29.97 5.46 -33.76
C SER A 5 -29.41 6.00 -32.44
N GLY A 6 -29.53 5.19 -31.38
CA GLY A 6 -28.90 5.45 -30.08
C GLY A 6 -27.39 5.49 -30.25
N ARG A 7 -26.84 6.69 -30.50
CA ARG A 7 -25.42 6.95 -30.37
C ARG A 7 -25.06 6.74 -28.91
N VAL A 8 -24.54 5.55 -28.60
CA VAL A 8 -23.81 5.31 -27.37
C VAL A 8 -22.74 6.40 -27.33
N ALA A 9 -22.85 7.33 -26.37
CA ALA A 9 -21.86 8.38 -26.18
C ALA A 9 -20.53 7.69 -25.86
N ARG A 10 -19.71 7.47 -26.88
CA ARG A 10 -18.34 7.02 -26.72
C ARG A 10 -17.63 8.19 -26.06
N LEU A 11 -17.58 8.18 -24.73
CA LEU A 11 -16.76 9.09 -23.95
C LEU A 11 -15.39 9.11 -24.64
N GLU A 12 -15.05 10.23 -25.27
CA GLU A 12 -13.71 10.43 -25.79
C GLU A 12 -12.77 10.15 -24.62
N LYS A 13 -11.94 9.11 -24.77
CA LYS A 13 -10.92 8.77 -23.78
C LYS A 13 -9.97 9.96 -23.72
N GLY A 14 -10.27 10.93 -22.86
CA GLY A 14 -9.35 11.99 -22.50
C GLY A 14 -8.06 11.33 -22.05
N GLY A 15 -7.03 11.44 -22.88
CA GLY A 15 -5.73 10.88 -22.56
C GLY A 15 -5.24 11.54 -21.28
N LEU A 16 -5.05 10.75 -20.23
CA LEU A 16 -4.41 11.24 -19.02
C LEU A 16 -3.04 11.78 -19.42
N LEU A 17 -2.79 13.06 -19.13
CA LEU A 17 -1.48 13.65 -19.34
C LEU A 17 -0.48 12.88 -18.48
N ARG A 18 0.53 12.28 -19.12
CA ARG A 18 1.62 11.57 -18.45
C ARG A 18 2.47 12.59 -17.67
N LYS A 19 2.05 12.86 -16.44
CA LYS A 19 2.73 13.80 -15.52
C LYS A 19 3.74 13.11 -14.59
N LEU A 20 3.67 11.78 -14.44
CA LEU A 20 4.61 11.01 -13.62
C LEU A 20 5.62 10.27 -14.51
N GLY A 21 6.91 10.40 -14.15
CA GLY A 21 7.99 9.61 -14.70
C GLY A 21 8.10 8.22 -14.06
N VAL A 22 9.06 7.42 -14.51
CA VAL A 22 9.32 6.07 -13.96
C VAL A 22 9.73 6.13 -12.48
N ALA A 23 10.58 7.10 -12.13
CA ALA A 23 11.01 7.30 -10.74
C ALA A 23 9.83 7.69 -9.83
N ASP A 24 8.91 8.53 -10.32
CA ASP A 24 7.72 8.93 -9.55
C ASP A 24 6.78 7.74 -9.33
N LEU A 25 6.57 6.92 -10.36
CA LEU A 25 5.77 5.70 -10.27
C LEU A 25 6.39 4.68 -9.30
N PHE A 26 7.71 4.52 -9.35
CA PHE A 26 8.44 3.67 -8.42
C PHE A 26 8.32 4.18 -6.98
N ALA A 27 8.51 5.48 -6.75
CA ALA A 27 8.43 6.08 -5.42
C ALA A 27 7.00 6.02 -4.84
N VAL A 28 5.97 6.16 -5.67
CA VAL A 28 4.57 5.99 -5.23
C VAL A 28 4.30 4.53 -4.88
N GLY A 29 4.65 3.58 -5.74
CA GLY A 29 4.46 2.16 -5.47
C GLY A 29 5.26 1.67 -4.27
N TYR A 30 6.52 2.09 -4.16
CA TYR A 30 7.36 1.75 -3.03
C TYR A 30 6.87 2.44 -1.74
N GLY A 31 6.42 3.69 -1.78
CA GLY A 31 5.92 4.37 -0.59
C GLY A 31 4.75 3.63 0.05
N ASP A 32 3.83 3.16 -0.79
CA ASP A 32 2.67 2.36 -0.36
C ASP A 32 3.13 1.02 0.26
N LEU A 33 3.91 0.23 -0.48
CA LEU A 33 4.40 -1.07 -0.02
C LEU A 33 5.36 -0.97 1.17
N GLY A 34 6.27 -0.01 1.14
CA GLY A 34 7.31 0.21 2.13
C GLY A 34 6.75 0.70 3.47
N SER A 35 5.58 1.35 3.46
CA SER A 35 4.87 1.69 4.69
C SER A 35 4.28 0.45 5.39
N SER A 36 3.96 -0.60 4.62
CA SER A 36 3.28 -1.78 5.17
C SER A 36 4.13 -2.58 6.16
N ILE A 37 5.46 -2.49 6.05
CA ILE A 37 6.38 -3.19 6.95
C ILE A 37 6.23 -2.75 8.41
N TYR A 38 5.82 -1.49 8.65
CA TYR A 38 5.70 -0.93 10.00
C TYR A 38 4.59 -1.55 10.85
N TYR A 39 3.63 -2.23 10.21
CA TYR A 39 2.59 -3.01 10.90
C TYR A 39 2.67 -4.51 10.55
N ALA A 40 2.96 -4.87 9.30
CA ALA A 40 3.02 -6.27 8.88
C ALA A 40 4.11 -7.05 9.61
N LEU A 41 5.31 -6.47 9.77
CA LEU A 41 6.43 -7.16 10.42
C LEU A 41 6.10 -7.52 11.87
N GLY A 42 5.47 -6.60 12.61
CA GLY A 42 5.07 -6.82 14.00
C GLY A 42 4.02 -7.93 14.14
N ILE A 43 2.99 -7.90 13.29
CA ILE A 43 1.92 -8.90 13.29
C ILE A 43 2.48 -10.27 12.89
N THR A 44 3.28 -10.34 11.83
CA THR A 44 3.91 -11.59 11.38
C THR A 44 4.84 -12.16 12.44
N THR A 45 5.65 -11.34 13.10
CA THR A 45 6.54 -11.81 14.17
C THR A 45 5.74 -12.29 15.38
N PHE A 46 4.61 -11.64 15.70
CA PHE A 46 3.73 -12.07 16.79
C PHE A 46 3.10 -13.45 16.54
N PHE A 47 2.61 -13.71 15.32
CA PHE A 47 1.93 -14.97 15.00
C PHE A 47 2.88 -16.09 14.56
N ALA A 48 3.90 -15.77 13.78
CA ALA A 48 4.85 -16.74 13.26
C ALA A 48 6.05 -16.97 14.20
N LEU A 49 6.23 -16.12 15.23
CA LEU A 49 7.34 -16.17 16.18
C LEU A 49 8.68 -16.32 15.42
N GLY A 50 9.44 -17.36 15.73
CA GLY A 50 10.67 -17.70 15.04
C GLY A 50 10.49 -17.90 13.53
N ALA A 51 9.36 -18.45 13.07
CA ALA A 51 9.10 -18.75 11.66
C ALA A 51 8.74 -17.53 10.79
N ALA A 52 8.84 -16.31 11.32
CA ALA A 52 8.59 -15.07 10.58
C ALA A 52 9.35 -14.96 9.24
N PRO A 53 10.64 -15.35 9.12
CA PRO A 53 11.35 -15.29 7.84
C PRO A 53 10.74 -16.19 6.77
N ILE A 54 10.26 -17.38 7.14
CA ILE A 54 9.63 -18.32 6.20
C ILE A 54 8.28 -17.75 5.73
N SER A 55 7.50 -17.19 6.65
CA SER A 55 6.22 -16.54 6.32
C SER A 55 6.41 -15.37 5.35
N LEU A 56 7.40 -14.51 5.59
CA LEU A 56 7.75 -13.40 4.72
C LEU A 56 8.27 -13.86 3.36
N LEU A 57 9.04 -14.94 3.31
CA LEU A 57 9.53 -15.52 2.05
C LEU A 57 8.35 -16.01 1.18
N LEU A 58 7.40 -16.74 1.77
CA LEU A 58 6.21 -17.20 1.07
C LEU A 58 5.34 -16.04 0.58
N ALA A 59 5.14 -15.02 1.42
CA ALA A 59 4.44 -13.80 1.02
C ALA A 59 5.14 -13.09 -0.15
N GLY A 60 6.47 -13.03 -0.12
CA GLY A 60 7.29 -12.46 -1.20
C GLY A 60 7.13 -13.20 -2.53
N ILE A 61 7.09 -14.53 -2.52
CA ILE A 61 6.86 -15.34 -3.74
C ILE A 61 5.50 -15.01 -4.35
N VAL A 62 4.44 -14.98 -3.54
CA VAL A 62 3.09 -14.62 -4.00
C VAL A 62 3.10 -13.19 -4.57
N PHE A 63 3.73 -12.25 -3.88
CA PHE A 63 3.84 -10.86 -4.32
C PHE A 63 4.54 -10.71 -5.67
N VAL A 64 5.64 -11.45 -5.91
CA VAL A 64 6.34 -11.44 -7.22
C VAL A 64 5.44 -11.98 -8.33
N CYS A 65 4.75 -13.10 -8.10
CA CYS A 65 3.81 -13.67 -9.05
C CYS A 65 2.66 -12.70 -9.39
N THR A 66 2.11 -12.02 -8.38
CA THR A 66 1.08 -10.99 -8.58
C THR A 66 1.64 -9.81 -9.37
N SER A 67 2.83 -9.32 -9.02
CA SER A 67 3.47 -8.18 -9.69
C SER A 67 3.75 -8.45 -11.16
N LEU A 68 4.22 -9.66 -11.49
CA LEU A 68 4.45 -10.08 -12.88
C LEU A 68 3.14 -10.13 -13.68
N THR A 69 2.09 -10.72 -13.12
CA THR A 69 0.75 -10.75 -13.75
C THR A 69 0.22 -9.33 -14.02
N TYR A 70 0.40 -8.42 -13.06
CA TYR A 70 0.01 -7.02 -13.23
C TYR A 70 0.86 -6.30 -14.29
N ALA A 71 2.16 -6.59 -14.37
CA ALA A 71 3.05 -6.02 -15.39
C ALA A 71 2.64 -6.48 -16.80
N GLU A 72 2.40 -7.77 -16.99
CA GLU A 72 1.91 -8.33 -18.26
C GLU A 72 0.57 -7.73 -18.66
N MET A 73 -0.37 -7.62 -17.71
CA MET A 73 -1.69 -7.09 -18.01
C MET A 73 -1.69 -5.59 -18.29
N THR A 74 -0.82 -4.82 -17.62
CA THR A 74 -0.63 -3.39 -17.91
C THR A 74 -0.01 -3.18 -19.29
N ALA A 75 0.91 -4.06 -19.72
CA ALA A 75 1.47 -4.01 -21.07
C ALA A 75 0.45 -4.41 -22.15
N ALA A 76 -0.40 -5.41 -21.86
CA ALA A 76 -1.43 -5.89 -22.78
C ALA A 76 -2.63 -4.95 -22.91
N THR A 77 -3.03 -4.28 -21.82
CA THR A 77 -4.23 -3.43 -21.79
C THR A 77 -3.86 -1.95 -21.76
N LYS A 78 -4.16 -1.22 -22.84
CA LYS A 78 -4.00 0.25 -22.91
C LYS A 78 -5.06 1.03 -22.11
N ALA A 79 -5.66 0.42 -21.07
CA ALA A 79 -6.75 1.00 -20.29
C ALA A 79 -6.26 1.38 -18.88
N SER A 80 -6.47 2.63 -18.47
CA SER A 80 -5.96 3.19 -17.21
C SER A 80 -6.85 2.92 -15.99
N GLY A 81 -7.25 1.67 -15.74
CA GLY A 81 -8.26 1.38 -14.72
C GLY A 81 -7.96 0.25 -13.75
N GLY A 82 -6.70 -0.17 -13.64
CA GLY A 82 -6.22 -1.10 -12.61
C GLY A 82 -6.97 -2.44 -12.55
N ALA A 83 -7.02 -3.04 -11.36
CA ALA A 83 -7.56 -4.37 -11.09
C ALA A 83 -8.98 -4.61 -11.66
N ALA A 84 -9.87 -3.61 -11.56
CA ALA A 84 -11.23 -3.74 -12.06
C ALA A 84 -11.28 -3.78 -13.59
N SER A 85 -10.45 -2.97 -14.28
CA SER A 85 -10.38 -2.98 -15.75
C SER A 85 -9.70 -4.24 -16.29
N PHE A 86 -8.71 -4.72 -15.56
CA PHE A 86 -8.01 -5.98 -15.77
C PHE A 86 -8.97 -7.18 -15.69
N ALA A 87 -9.77 -7.24 -14.62
CA ALA A 87 -10.81 -8.25 -14.46
C ALA A 87 -11.89 -8.18 -15.55
N ARG A 88 -12.25 -6.97 -15.99
CA ARG A 88 -13.20 -6.79 -17.10
C ARG A 88 -12.66 -7.32 -18.43
N PHE A 89 -11.38 -7.08 -18.68
CA PHE A 89 -10.71 -7.52 -19.90
C PHE A 89 -10.54 -9.05 -19.94
N ALA A 90 -10.18 -9.66 -18.81
CA ALA A 90 -9.94 -11.10 -18.74
C ALA A 90 -11.22 -11.94 -18.61
N PHE A 91 -12.25 -11.42 -17.93
CA PHE A 91 -13.47 -12.16 -17.60
C PHE A 91 -14.73 -11.45 -18.09
N ASN A 92 -15.46 -10.76 -17.21
CA ASN A 92 -16.73 -10.10 -17.51
C ASN A 92 -17.00 -8.94 -16.54
N ASP A 93 -18.12 -8.24 -16.75
CA ASP A 93 -18.53 -7.07 -15.97
C ASP A 93 -18.84 -7.41 -14.49
N LEU A 94 -19.29 -8.62 -14.18
CA LEU A 94 -19.57 -9.03 -12.79
C LEU A 94 -18.27 -9.21 -12.00
N VAL A 95 -17.28 -9.91 -12.57
CA VAL A 95 -15.96 -10.09 -11.94
C VAL A 95 -15.24 -8.75 -11.81
N SER A 96 -15.37 -7.86 -12.80
CA SER A 96 -14.89 -6.48 -12.73
C SER A 96 -15.50 -5.69 -11.57
N PHE A 97 -16.81 -5.82 -11.36
CA PHE A 97 -17.52 -5.17 -10.26
C PHE A 97 -17.05 -5.68 -8.90
N ILE A 98 -16.93 -7.01 -8.74
CA ILE A 98 -16.41 -7.61 -7.50
C ILE A 98 -14.97 -7.17 -7.22
N ALA A 99 -14.11 -7.16 -8.24
CA ALA A 99 -12.73 -6.69 -8.10
C ALA A 99 -12.66 -5.21 -7.71
N GLY A 100 -13.52 -4.37 -8.30
CA GLY A 100 -13.62 -2.95 -7.94
C GLY A 100 -14.09 -2.73 -6.51
N TRP A 101 -15.09 -3.47 -6.05
CA TRP A 101 -15.56 -3.43 -4.66
C TRP A 101 -14.52 -3.94 -3.67
N GLY A 102 -13.82 -5.03 -4.00
CA GLY A 102 -12.72 -5.54 -3.20
C GLY A 102 -11.64 -4.48 -3.00
N LEU A 103 -11.25 -3.79 -4.08
CA LEU A 103 -10.27 -2.71 -4.02
C LEU A 103 -10.75 -1.51 -3.18
N LEU A 104 -12.03 -1.14 -3.26
CA LEU A 104 -12.58 -0.07 -2.43
C LEU A 104 -12.56 -0.43 -0.94
N LEU A 105 -12.94 -1.66 -0.60
CA LEU A 105 -12.92 -2.13 0.78
C LEU A 105 -11.48 -2.25 1.31
N ASP A 106 -10.55 -2.70 0.49
CA ASP A 106 -9.13 -2.77 0.81
C ASP A 106 -8.56 -1.39 1.17
N PHE A 107 -8.90 -0.34 0.41
CA PHE A 107 -8.50 1.03 0.78
C PHE A 107 -9.10 1.50 2.10
N ILE A 108 -10.36 1.16 2.39
CA ILE A 108 -10.98 1.50 3.68
C ILE A 108 -10.24 0.81 4.84
N VAL A 109 -9.93 -0.48 4.69
CA VAL A 109 -9.17 -1.25 5.68
C VAL A 109 -7.76 -0.67 5.86
N THR A 110 -7.09 -0.31 4.77
CA THR A 110 -5.75 0.28 4.79
C THR A 110 -5.72 1.61 5.54
N ILE A 111 -6.70 2.48 5.30
CA ILE A 111 -6.84 3.75 6.05
C ILE A 111 -7.05 3.45 7.54
N ALA A 112 -7.95 2.52 7.87
CA ALA A 112 -8.21 2.14 9.26
C ALA A 112 -6.94 1.64 9.97
N ILE A 113 -6.25 0.65 9.39
CA ILE A 113 -5.02 0.08 9.95
C ILE A 113 -3.95 1.16 10.11
N SER A 114 -3.79 2.05 9.13
CA SER A 114 -2.81 3.14 9.19
C SER A 114 -3.02 4.04 10.40
N ILE A 115 -4.27 4.40 10.70
CA ILE A 115 -4.61 5.24 11.85
C ILE A 115 -4.40 4.48 13.16
N PHE A 116 -4.80 3.21 13.22
CA PHE A 116 -4.53 2.35 14.38
C PHE A 116 -3.03 2.21 14.65
N ALA A 117 -2.21 2.15 13.60
CA ALA A 117 -0.76 2.02 13.73
C ALA A 117 -0.09 3.28 14.28
N VAL A 118 -0.59 4.48 13.97
CA VAL A 118 0.00 5.75 14.45
C VAL A 118 -0.02 5.85 15.98
N VAL A 119 -1.06 5.31 16.61
CA VAL A 119 -1.31 5.45 18.04
C VAL A 119 -0.18 4.86 18.92
N PRO A 120 0.25 3.60 18.73
CA PRO A 120 1.41 3.04 19.43
C PRO A 120 2.69 3.84 19.24
N TYR A 121 2.98 4.30 18.01
CA TYR A 121 4.19 5.08 17.72
C TYR A 121 4.18 6.43 18.46
N LEU A 122 3.01 7.10 18.51
CA LEU A 122 2.87 8.39 19.18
C LEU A 122 2.88 8.27 20.72
N SER A 123 2.42 7.13 21.23
CA SER A 123 2.44 6.83 22.68
C SER A 123 3.86 6.74 23.25
N PHE A 124 4.89 6.56 22.43
CA PHE A 124 6.29 6.61 22.87
C PHE A 124 6.74 8.03 23.27
N ILE A 125 6.09 9.06 22.72
CA ILE A 125 6.42 10.47 22.97
C ILE A 125 5.59 11.01 24.14
N HIS A 126 4.33 10.59 24.28
CA HIS A 126 3.44 11.05 25.33
C HIS A 126 2.45 9.97 25.80
N ASP A 127 2.59 9.49 27.03
CA ASP A 127 1.76 8.42 27.61
C ASP A 127 0.27 8.80 27.73
N GLY A 128 -0.07 10.09 27.78
CA GLY A 128 -1.46 10.57 27.88
C GLY A 128 -2.32 10.25 26.64
N ILE A 129 -1.71 9.85 25.53
CA ILE A 129 -2.43 9.42 24.32
C ILE A 129 -3.16 8.10 24.59
N ARG A 130 -2.73 7.29 25.56
CA ARG A 130 -3.28 5.96 25.89
C ARG A 130 -4.72 5.96 26.41
N HIS A 131 -5.27 7.11 26.75
CA HIS A 131 -6.66 7.21 27.22
C HIS A 131 -7.65 7.08 26.06
N THR A 132 -8.62 6.18 26.18
CA THR A 132 -9.61 5.83 25.13
C THR A 132 -10.30 7.05 24.51
N GLY A 133 -10.60 8.09 25.29
CA GLY A 133 -11.21 9.32 24.78
C GLY A 133 -10.27 10.17 23.92
N VAL A 134 -8.98 10.23 24.28
CA VAL A 134 -7.95 10.98 23.54
C VAL A 134 -7.59 10.25 22.23
N HIS A 135 -7.51 8.92 22.27
CA HIS A 135 -7.33 8.10 21.07
C HIS A 135 -8.41 8.33 20.02
N LEU A 136 -9.68 8.28 20.43
CA LEU A 136 -10.81 8.43 19.51
C LEU A 136 -10.80 9.81 18.85
N GLY A 137 -10.60 10.87 19.65
CA GLY A 137 -10.51 12.24 19.16
C GLY A 137 -9.32 12.45 18.21
N PHE A 138 -8.15 11.90 18.54
CA PHE A 138 -6.97 11.99 17.69
C PHE A 138 -7.15 11.26 16.36
N SER A 139 -7.69 10.04 16.37
CA SER A 139 -7.96 9.25 15.15
C SER A 139 -8.94 9.96 14.22
N VAL A 140 -10.04 10.49 14.75
CA VAL A 140 -11.02 11.26 13.96
C VAL A 140 -10.39 12.55 13.43
N GLY A 141 -9.59 13.25 14.24
CA GLY A 141 -8.86 14.43 13.82
C GLY A 141 -7.87 14.14 12.69
N LEU A 142 -7.14 13.02 12.76
CA LEU A 142 -6.19 12.61 11.73
C LEU A 142 -6.89 12.24 10.41
N ILE A 143 -8.02 11.53 10.47
CA ILE A 143 -8.86 11.27 9.28
C ILE A 143 -9.31 12.59 8.65
N GLY A 144 -9.83 13.52 9.47
CA GLY A 144 -10.27 14.83 9.00
C GLY A 144 -9.14 15.62 8.36
N LEU A 145 -7.94 15.60 8.95
CA LEU A 145 -6.75 16.23 8.39
C LEU A 145 -6.38 15.62 7.03
N LEU A 146 -6.30 14.28 6.93
CA LEU A 146 -5.99 13.58 5.70
C LEU A 146 -7.03 13.87 4.60
N TYR A 147 -8.32 13.91 4.97
CA TYR A 147 -9.40 14.30 4.07
C TYR A 147 -9.23 15.73 3.56
N LEU A 148 -8.94 16.69 4.44
CA LEU A 148 -8.71 18.09 4.06
C LEU A 148 -7.48 18.23 3.16
N MET A 149 -6.39 17.52 3.47
CA MET A 149 -5.19 17.49 2.63
C MET A 149 -5.49 16.90 1.24
N ASN A 150 -6.29 15.85 1.18
CA ASN A 150 -6.73 15.26 -0.09
C ASN A 150 -7.60 16.24 -0.89
N TYR A 151 -8.52 16.93 -0.21
CA TYR A 151 -9.44 17.91 -0.79
C TYR A 151 -8.71 19.14 -1.36
N PHE A 152 -7.78 19.74 -0.60
CA PHE A 152 -7.11 20.99 -1.01
C PHE A 152 -5.99 20.82 -2.05
N GLY A 153 -5.52 19.60 -2.30
CA GLY A 153 -4.73 19.34 -3.50
C GLY A 153 -3.65 18.29 -3.32
N ALA A 154 -3.94 17.08 -3.79
CA ALA A 154 -2.96 16.01 -3.99
C ALA A 154 -1.81 16.38 -4.95
N GLN A 155 -1.91 17.48 -5.72
CA GLN A 155 -0.91 17.91 -6.70
C GLN A 155 0.42 18.35 -6.07
N HIS A 156 0.41 18.92 -4.86
CA HIS A 156 1.63 19.22 -4.10
C HIS A 156 2.13 18.00 -3.31
N SER A 157 1.27 17.00 -3.09
CA SER A 157 1.55 15.84 -2.25
C SER A 157 2.58 14.90 -2.87
N THR A 158 2.57 14.71 -4.20
CA THR A 158 3.46 13.75 -4.88
C THR A 158 4.94 14.01 -4.60
N ARG A 159 5.40 15.28 -4.60
CA ARG A 159 6.80 15.60 -4.30
C ARG A 159 7.16 15.33 -2.84
N ILE A 160 6.25 15.64 -1.91
CA ILE A 160 6.45 15.40 -0.49
C ILE A 160 6.50 13.89 -0.23
N SER A 161 5.58 13.12 -0.83
CA SER A 161 5.57 11.67 -0.74
C SER A 161 6.88 11.06 -1.26
N ILE A 162 7.43 11.54 -2.37
CA ILE A 162 8.72 11.05 -2.89
C ILE A 162 9.86 11.27 -1.87
N VAL A 163 9.92 12.46 -1.25
CA VAL A 163 10.96 12.76 -0.24
C VAL A 163 10.79 11.87 0.99
N LEU A 164 9.56 11.70 1.48
CA LEU A 164 9.26 10.82 2.61
C LEU A 164 9.59 9.36 2.31
N THR A 165 9.25 8.87 1.11
CA THR A 165 9.61 7.54 0.65
C THR A 165 11.12 7.36 0.60
N GLY A 166 11.85 8.35 0.06
CA GLY A 166 13.31 8.33 0.02
C GLY A 166 13.93 8.25 1.42
N PHE A 167 13.40 9.03 2.37
CA PHE A 167 13.84 8.98 3.76
C PHE A 167 13.54 7.63 4.43
N ALA A 168 12.35 7.06 4.19
CA ALA A 168 11.98 5.74 4.69
C ALA A 168 12.91 4.64 4.15
N LEU A 169 13.21 4.68 2.86
CA LEU A 169 14.16 3.79 2.20
C LEU A 169 15.55 3.86 2.83
N VAL A 170 16.07 5.07 3.02
CA VAL A 170 17.38 5.28 3.66
C VAL A 170 17.38 4.71 5.07
N THR A 171 16.31 4.91 5.84
CA THR A 171 16.17 4.37 7.20
C THR A 171 16.19 2.84 7.19
N GLN A 172 15.47 2.20 6.27
CA GLN A 172 15.45 0.74 6.13
C GLN A 172 16.81 0.18 5.71
N VAL A 173 17.48 0.80 4.74
CA VAL A 173 18.83 0.40 4.31
C VAL A 173 19.83 0.56 5.46
N LEU A 174 19.74 1.66 6.23
CA LEU A 174 20.60 1.88 7.38
C LEU A 174 20.41 0.79 8.43
N ILE A 175 19.16 0.40 8.74
CA ILE A 175 18.86 -0.70 9.66
C ILE A 175 19.50 -2.01 9.16
N LEU A 176 19.38 -2.33 7.88
CA LEU A 176 19.98 -3.53 7.29
C LEU A 176 21.51 -3.51 7.37
N VAL A 177 22.12 -2.37 7.08
CA VAL A 177 23.58 -2.18 7.15
C VAL A 177 24.07 -2.33 8.58
N LEU A 178 23.41 -1.68 9.55
CA LEU A 178 23.75 -1.82 10.97
C LEU A 178 23.59 -3.26 11.45
N ALA A 179 22.53 -3.96 11.04
CA ALA A 179 22.33 -5.37 11.38
C ALA A 179 23.47 -6.25 10.83
N ALA A 180 23.89 -6.01 9.58
CA ALA A 180 25.03 -6.72 8.99
C ALA A 180 26.35 -6.44 9.72
N PHE A 181 26.61 -5.19 10.11
CA PHE A 181 27.82 -4.82 10.87
C PHE A 181 27.84 -5.39 12.30
N ASN A 182 26.68 -5.53 12.94
CA ASN A 182 26.58 -6.11 14.29
C ASN A 182 26.71 -7.64 14.29
N GLY A 183 26.97 -8.28 13.15
CA GLY A 183 27.18 -9.72 13.08
C GLY A 183 25.91 -10.50 13.43
N VAL A 184 24.72 -9.99 13.05
CA VAL A 184 23.49 -10.79 13.08
C VAL A 184 23.66 -11.89 12.04
N ASP A 185 24.24 -13.01 12.46
CA ASP A 185 24.41 -14.16 11.62
C ASP A 185 23.04 -14.68 11.22
N PHE A 186 22.85 -14.94 9.93
CA PHE A 186 21.64 -15.60 9.43
C PHE A 186 21.35 -16.88 10.23
N MET A 187 22.39 -17.57 10.70
CA MET A 187 22.27 -18.75 11.55
C MET A 187 21.68 -18.46 12.93
N GLN A 188 21.94 -17.30 13.55
CA GLN A 188 21.22 -16.91 14.77
C GLN A 188 19.72 -16.71 14.50
N VAL A 189 19.33 -16.17 13.35
CA VAL A 189 17.92 -16.08 12.95
C VAL A 189 17.30 -17.48 12.80
N PHE A 190 18.07 -18.46 12.29
CA PHE A 190 17.65 -19.85 12.24
C PHE A 190 17.62 -20.55 13.62
N ASP A 191 18.48 -20.17 14.56
CA ASP A 191 18.43 -20.70 15.92
C ASP A 191 17.22 -20.19 16.71
N HIS A 192 16.81 -18.93 16.49
CA HIS A 192 15.56 -18.37 17.02
C HIS A 192 14.31 -18.91 16.31
N MET A 193 14.46 -19.66 15.20
CA MET A 193 13.37 -20.37 14.52
C MET A 193 12.89 -21.62 15.27
N ARG A 194 13.50 -21.98 16.40
CA ARG A 194 12.99 -23.05 17.27
C ARG A 194 11.69 -22.63 17.92
N ILE A 195 10.61 -23.18 17.35
CA ILE A 195 9.24 -23.12 17.87
C ILE A 195 9.25 -23.86 19.21
N GLY A 196 9.18 -23.11 20.31
CA GLY A 196 8.82 -23.63 21.63
C GLY A 196 7.32 -23.80 21.72
#